data_AF-A0A2V8J8L3-F1
#
_entry.id   AF-A0A2V8J8L3-F1
#
_cell.length_a   1.000
_cell.length_b   1.000
_cell.length_c   1.000
_cell.angle_alpha   90.00
_cell.angle_beta   90.00
_cell.angle_gamma   90.00
#
_symmetry.space_group_name_H-M   'P 1'
#
loop_
_entity.id
_entity.type
_entity.pdbx_description
1 polymer ?
#
loop_
_entity_poly.entity_id
_entity_poly.type
_entity_poly.pdbx_seq_one_letter_code
_entity_poly.pdbx_strand_id
1 'polypeptide(L)'
;MKRYRIALFCVAFVLAGWILNFASAAGPNAAAQKHIDIAKAAAYRPGHDLTALYETVCRPALTGKARDENPPAKDPAPGSTVLASVKVPPHSEWYFPPAKVFDNLYWLGSHADSLSTPQVFGNSTWAVKTSEGIILIDSGMNFSAKELITDGLKKLGEDPAQIKYLILTHAHSDRYWGSKYIQDTYKAHLIVSEADWHGIEISPDPTELKPKKDMVATDGMKLTLGDTTLTIYVTPGHTPGTISVLVPLKDGNQRHLGAVWGGINPNLYGHGVRNGPTLEAVIKTWSASTARFMDIANKAGADVYLTIHPGYDMALEKIRALPYRKPGDPHPFVSKDEVMRFLTIIKECGDAQLATLGSS
;
A
#
# COMPACT_ATOMS: atom_id res chain seq x y z
N MET A 1 -4.60 69.83 74.19
CA MET A 1 -3.12 69.82 74.14
C MET A 1 -2.61 68.37 74.18
N LYS A 2 -1.53 68.07 73.43
CA LYS A 2 -0.87 66.76 73.17
C LYS A 2 -1.32 66.12 71.85
N ARG A 3 -0.72 66.48 70.70
CA ARG A 3 0.60 66.16 70.10
C ARG A 3 0.64 64.80 69.39
N TYR A 4 0.79 64.89 68.08
CA TYR A 4 1.03 63.86 67.06
C TYR A 4 2.23 62.94 67.33
N ARG A 5 2.17 61.71 66.81
CA ARG A 5 3.25 61.02 66.08
C ARG A 5 2.70 59.74 65.41
N ILE A 6 2.59 59.76 64.09
CA ILE A 6 2.30 58.60 63.23
C ILE A 6 3.64 57.91 62.94
N ALA A 7 3.73 56.62 63.23
CA ALA A 7 4.90 55.79 62.92
C ALA A 7 4.82 55.28 61.48
N LEU A 8 5.88 55.51 60.70
CA LEU A 8 6.14 54.87 59.41
C LEU A 8 6.32 53.36 59.60
N PHE A 9 5.59 52.54 58.84
CA PHE A 9 5.96 51.15 58.58
C PHE A 9 6.44 51.03 57.13
N CYS A 10 7.72 50.69 56.97
CA CYS A 10 8.32 50.33 55.69
C CYS A 10 7.78 48.96 55.24
N VAL A 11 7.06 48.93 54.12
CA VAL A 11 6.72 47.68 53.41
C VAL A 11 7.74 47.52 52.29
N ALA A 12 8.62 46.53 52.41
CA ALA A 12 9.54 46.12 51.36
C ALA A 12 8.75 45.40 50.25
N PHE A 13 8.79 45.94 49.05
CA PHE A 13 8.32 45.27 47.83
C PHE A 13 9.36 44.21 47.43
N VAL A 14 8.99 42.92 47.55
CA VAL A 14 9.72 41.83 46.89
C VAL A 14 9.02 41.56 45.55
N LEU A 15 9.57 42.11 44.47
CA LEU A 15 9.23 41.74 43.10
C LEU A 15 9.87 40.39 42.80
N ALA A 16 9.11 39.30 42.98
CA ALA A 16 9.47 38.01 42.41
C ALA A 16 9.06 38.00 40.93
N GLY A 17 10.04 38.18 40.04
CA GLY A 17 9.87 38.00 38.61
C GLY A 17 9.56 36.54 38.29
N TRP A 18 8.33 36.24 37.89
CA TRP A 18 7.98 34.99 37.25
C TRP A 18 8.43 35.04 35.79
N ILE A 19 9.66 34.62 35.53
CA ILE A 19 10.05 34.22 34.18
C ILE A 19 9.33 32.90 33.91
N LEU A 20 8.22 32.96 33.17
CA LEU A 20 7.58 31.79 32.59
C LEU A 20 8.55 31.19 31.56
N ASN A 21 9.32 30.18 31.98
CA ASN A 21 9.96 29.24 31.08
C ASN A 21 8.86 28.47 30.35
N PHE A 22 8.47 28.92 29.15
CA PHE A 22 7.80 28.06 28.18
C PHE A 22 8.84 27.09 27.60
N ALA A 23 9.25 26.11 28.41
CA ALA A 23 9.76 24.87 27.84
C ALA A 23 8.56 24.17 27.20
N SER A 24 8.56 24.03 25.87
CA SER A 24 7.55 23.24 25.16
C SER A 24 7.73 21.77 25.53
N ALA A 25 7.08 21.33 26.60
CA ALA A 25 6.83 19.92 26.84
C ALA A 25 5.67 19.49 25.93
N ALA A 26 5.89 19.52 24.61
CA ALA A 26 5.05 18.76 23.69
C ALA A 26 5.41 17.29 23.93
N GLY A 27 4.65 16.62 24.80
CA GLY A 27 4.85 15.20 25.08
C GLY A 27 4.77 14.38 23.80
N PRO A 28 5.26 13.13 23.81
CA PRO A 28 5.30 12.30 22.60
C PRO A 28 3.94 12.11 21.89
N ASN A 29 2.85 12.23 22.63
CA ASN A 29 1.47 12.26 22.11
C ASN A 29 1.22 13.44 21.16
N ALA A 30 1.82 14.61 21.40
CA ALA A 30 1.69 15.78 20.53
C ALA A 30 2.44 15.62 19.19
N ALA A 31 3.58 14.91 19.19
CA ALA A 31 4.32 14.62 17.97
C ALA A 31 3.55 13.63 17.07
N ALA A 32 3.02 12.56 17.64
CA ALA A 32 2.15 11.63 16.92
C ALA A 32 0.87 12.33 16.40
N GLN A 33 0.24 13.17 17.23
CA GLN A 33 -0.99 13.88 16.85
C GLN A 33 -0.79 14.79 15.63
N LYS A 34 0.34 15.49 15.52
CA LYS A 34 0.64 16.33 14.35
C LYS A 34 0.58 15.53 13.04
N HIS A 35 1.19 14.35 13.02
CA HIS A 35 1.19 13.48 11.85
C HIS A 35 -0.22 12.92 11.56
N ILE A 36 -0.95 12.52 12.61
CA ILE A 36 -2.35 12.07 12.50
C ILE A 36 -3.23 13.16 11.87
N ASP A 37 -3.08 14.42 12.29
CA ASP A 37 -3.88 15.53 11.75
C ASP A 37 -3.60 15.80 10.27
N ILE A 38 -2.33 15.69 9.84
CA ILE A 38 -1.95 15.81 8.42
C ILE A 38 -2.56 14.67 7.61
N ALA A 39 -2.45 13.43 8.07
CA ALA A 39 -3.04 12.26 7.41
C ALA A 39 -4.57 12.39 7.30
N LYS A 40 -5.22 12.85 8.38
CA LYS A 40 -6.68 13.09 8.41
C LYS A 40 -7.11 14.15 7.40
N ALA A 41 -6.34 15.24 7.25
CA ALA A 41 -6.62 16.29 6.27
C ALA A 41 -6.49 15.81 4.81
N ALA A 42 -5.69 14.77 4.57
CA ALA A 42 -5.53 14.12 3.27
C ALA A 42 -6.59 13.03 2.99
N ALA A 43 -7.29 12.53 4.01
CA ALA A 43 -8.18 11.38 3.91
C ALA A 43 -9.40 11.57 3.02
N TYR A 44 -9.89 12.80 2.83
CA TYR A 44 -11.15 13.01 2.12
C TYR A 44 -11.14 14.19 1.14
N ARG A 45 -11.63 13.95 -0.07
CA ARG A 45 -12.11 14.94 -1.02
C ARG A 45 -13.41 14.40 -1.66
N PRO A 46 -14.38 15.25 -2.04
CA PRO A 46 -15.56 14.78 -2.77
C PRO A 46 -15.17 13.98 -4.02
N GLY A 47 -15.66 12.74 -4.13
CA GLY A 47 -15.36 11.82 -5.23
C GLY A 47 -14.02 11.06 -5.12
N HIS A 48 -13.21 11.33 -4.10
CA HIS A 48 -11.89 10.72 -3.91
C HIS A 48 -11.63 10.41 -2.42
N ASP A 49 -12.37 9.42 -1.90
CA ASP A 49 -12.36 9.01 -0.50
C ASP A 49 -11.20 8.05 -0.20
N LEU A 50 -10.37 8.41 0.78
CA LEU A 50 -9.25 7.63 1.32
C LEU A 50 -9.42 7.39 2.83
N THR A 51 -10.62 7.53 3.39
CA THR A 51 -10.89 7.37 4.82
C THR A 51 -10.58 5.96 5.30
N ALA A 52 -10.95 4.93 4.54
CA ALA A 52 -10.60 3.53 4.85
C ALA A 52 -9.08 3.31 4.94
N LEU A 53 -8.31 3.99 4.08
CA LEU A 53 -6.84 3.98 4.15
C LEU A 53 -6.36 4.63 5.44
N TYR A 54 -6.81 5.85 5.72
CA TYR A 54 -6.45 6.58 6.93
C TYR A 54 -6.76 5.77 8.19
N GLU A 55 -7.98 5.28 8.33
CA GLU A 55 -8.42 4.50 9.50
C GLU A 55 -7.61 3.23 9.67
N THR A 56 -7.24 2.56 8.58
CA THR A 56 -6.46 1.33 8.64
C THR A 56 -5.01 1.59 9.02
N VAL A 57 -4.36 2.54 8.34
CA VAL A 57 -2.92 2.75 8.43
C VAL A 57 -2.55 3.55 9.67
N CYS A 58 -3.38 4.51 10.08
CA CYS A 58 -3.16 5.26 11.32
C CYS A 58 -3.64 4.51 12.57
N ARG A 59 -4.34 3.37 12.45
CA ARG A 59 -4.88 2.63 13.60
C ARG A 59 -3.86 2.39 14.72
N PRO A 60 -2.61 1.97 14.44
CA PRO A 60 -1.65 1.74 15.52
C PRO A 60 -1.33 3.00 16.33
N ALA A 61 -1.16 4.14 15.65
CA ALA A 61 -0.91 5.43 16.30
C ALA A 61 -2.17 5.96 17.04
N LEU A 62 -3.36 5.74 16.47
CA LEU A 62 -4.64 6.16 17.08
C LEU A 62 -4.98 5.37 18.36
N THR A 63 -4.58 4.10 18.42
CA THR A 63 -4.95 3.20 19.52
C THR A 63 -3.82 2.97 20.52
N GLY A 64 -2.58 3.36 20.18
CA GLY A 64 -1.38 3.02 20.94
C GLY A 64 -1.02 1.52 20.87
N LYS A 65 -1.72 0.74 20.05
CA LYS A 65 -1.55 -0.70 19.92
C LYS A 65 -0.81 -1.04 18.65
N ALA A 66 0.34 -1.70 18.78
CA ALA A 66 1.06 -2.19 17.61
C ALA A 66 0.20 -3.25 16.88
N ARG A 67 0.41 -3.42 15.57
CA ARG A 67 -0.32 -4.46 14.83
C ARG A 67 0.11 -5.88 15.23
N ASP A 68 1.34 -6.02 15.73
CA ASP A 68 1.99 -7.28 16.10
C ASP A 68 2.37 -7.32 17.59
N GLU A 69 1.41 -7.10 18.51
CA GLU A 69 1.71 -7.09 19.95
C GLU A 69 2.25 -8.42 20.49
N ASN A 70 2.11 -9.53 19.74
CA ASN A 70 2.58 -10.85 20.12
C ASN A 70 3.20 -11.59 18.92
N PRO A 71 4.45 -11.29 18.55
CA PRO A 71 5.12 -12.04 17.49
C PRO A 71 5.34 -13.50 17.93
N PRO A 72 5.38 -14.46 16.98
CA PRO A 72 5.71 -15.83 17.30
C PRO A 72 7.11 -15.92 17.91
N ALA A 73 7.27 -16.79 18.91
CA ALA A 73 8.56 -16.94 19.63
C ALA A 73 9.69 -17.49 18.74
N LYS A 74 9.33 -18.16 17.63
CA LYS A 74 10.24 -18.67 16.61
C LYS A 74 9.56 -18.60 15.25
N ASP A 75 10.36 -18.44 14.20
CA ASP A 75 9.87 -18.46 12.83
C ASP A 75 9.31 -19.86 12.50
N PRO A 76 8.15 -19.95 11.82
CA PRO A 76 7.64 -21.21 11.29
C PRO A 76 8.65 -21.90 10.37
N ALA A 77 8.58 -23.23 10.28
CA ALA A 77 9.36 -23.95 9.28
C ALA A 77 8.85 -23.66 7.86
N PRO A 78 9.73 -23.57 6.84
CA PRO A 78 9.32 -23.42 5.45
C PRO A 78 8.39 -24.54 5.00
N GLY A 79 7.33 -24.21 4.26
CA GLY A 79 6.40 -25.21 3.71
C GLY A 79 5.57 -25.96 4.74
N SER A 80 5.43 -25.42 5.96
CA SER A 80 4.69 -26.09 7.05
C SER A 80 3.18 -26.06 6.91
N THR A 81 2.63 -25.22 6.02
CA THR A 81 1.20 -25.23 5.64
C THR A 81 0.97 -26.13 4.44
N VAL A 82 -0.13 -26.90 4.46
CA VAL A 82 -0.52 -27.79 3.35
C VAL A 82 -1.63 -27.13 2.55
N LEU A 83 -1.57 -27.19 1.21
CA LEU A 83 -2.58 -26.57 0.36
C LEU A 83 -4.02 -27.00 0.70
N ALA A 84 -4.19 -28.28 1.07
CA ALA A 84 -5.49 -28.83 1.46
C ALA A 84 -6.12 -28.18 2.71
N SER A 85 -5.33 -27.49 3.55
CA SER A 85 -5.85 -26.77 4.72
C SER A 85 -6.26 -25.33 4.40
N VAL A 86 -6.02 -24.83 3.19
CA VAL A 86 -6.42 -23.49 2.77
C VAL A 86 -7.93 -23.47 2.50
N LYS A 87 -8.67 -22.76 3.37
CA LYS A 87 -10.11 -22.57 3.19
C LYS A 87 -10.37 -21.55 2.08
N VAL A 88 -11.11 -21.98 1.05
CA VAL A 88 -11.57 -21.09 -0.02
C VAL A 88 -12.87 -20.40 0.44
N PRO A 89 -12.94 -19.06 0.46
CA PRO A 89 -14.18 -18.36 0.76
C PRO A 89 -15.21 -18.55 -0.36
N PRO A 90 -16.53 -18.46 -0.06
CA PRO A 90 -17.58 -18.43 -1.06
C PRO A 90 -17.27 -17.47 -2.21
N HIS A 91 -17.62 -17.85 -3.43
CA HIS A 91 -17.37 -17.07 -4.66
C HIS A 91 -17.86 -15.62 -4.56
N SER A 92 -19.03 -15.41 -3.96
CA SER A 92 -19.65 -14.10 -3.73
C SER A 92 -18.90 -13.19 -2.76
N GLU A 93 -17.90 -13.69 -2.03
CA GLU A 93 -17.09 -12.90 -1.10
C GLU A 93 -15.85 -12.29 -1.76
N TRP A 94 -15.49 -12.75 -2.97
CA TRP A 94 -14.31 -12.27 -3.68
C TRP A 94 -14.53 -11.93 -5.15
N TYR A 95 -15.56 -12.46 -5.81
CA TYR A 95 -15.73 -12.26 -7.25
C TYR A 95 -16.25 -10.86 -7.62
N PHE A 96 -15.48 -10.14 -8.43
CA PHE A 96 -15.94 -8.91 -9.06
C PHE A 96 -15.70 -8.99 -10.57
N PRO A 97 -16.64 -8.53 -11.43
CA PRO A 97 -16.44 -8.59 -12.88
C PRO A 97 -15.17 -7.83 -13.31
N PRO A 98 -14.35 -8.41 -14.21
CA PRO A 98 -13.17 -7.73 -14.72
C PRO A 98 -13.57 -6.48 -15.54
N ALA A 99 -12.67 -5.50 -15.62
CA ALA A 99 -12.96 -4.25 -16.31
C ALA A 99 -11.78 -3.73 -17.12
N LYS A 100 -12.05 -3.12 -18.27
CA LYS A 100 -11.11 -2.26 -18.97
C LYS A 100 -11.11 -0.88 -18.31
N VAL A 101 -9.97 -0.46 -17.76
CA VAL A 101 -9.84 0.79 -17.00
C VAL A 101 -9.25 1.90 -17.86
N PHE A 102 -8.17 1.60 -18.60
CA PHE A 102 -7.61 2.49 -19.63
C PHE A 102 -7.53 1.71 -20.95
N ASP A 103 -7.17 2.37 -22.05
CA ASP A 103 -7.04 1.69 -23.35
C ASP A 103 -6.09 0.50 -23.32
N ASN A 104 -5.07 0.59 -22.47
CA ASN A 104 -4.03 -0.40 -22.29
C ASN A 104 -3.98 -0.99 -20.87
N LEU A 105 -5.02 -0.82 -20.04
CA LEU A 105 -5.04 -1.32 -18.66
C LEU A 105 -6.35 -2.02 -18.34
N TYR A 106 -6.25 -3.21 -17.77
CA TYR A 106 -7.38 -3.99 -17.28
C TYR A 106 -7.23 -4.30 -15.79
N TRP A 107 -8.36 -4.31 -15.09
CA TRP A 107 -8.47 -4.75 -13.71
C TRP A 107 -9.06 -6.15 -13.66
N LEU A 108 -8.37 -7.04 -12.95
CA LEU A 108 -8.61 -8.50 -12.87
C LEU A 108 -8.58 -8.95 -11.40
N GLY A 109 -9.06 -8.10 -10.49
CA GLY A 109 -8.95 -8.31 -9.06
C GLY A 109 -10.16 -8.99 -8.42
N SER A 110 -10.06 -9.22 -7.12
CA SER A 110 -11.19 -9.60 -6.28
C SER A 110 -11.81 -8.35 -5.63
N HIS A 111 -13.12 -8.35 -5.43
CA HIS A 111 -13.63 -7.47 -4.39
C HIS A 111 -13.26 -8.05 -3.04
N ALA A 112 -13.25 -7.19 -2.04
CA ALA A 112 -13.78 -7.57 -0.77
C ALA A 112 -14.46 -6.35 -0.19
N ASP A 113 -15.50 -6.61 0.58
CA ASP A 113 -16.40 -5.57 1.04
C ASP A 113 -15.71 -4.71 2.12
N SER A 114 -15.45 -3.44 1.80
CA SER A 114 -14.92 -2.46 2.76
C SER A 114 -15.87 -2.23 3.94
N LEU A 115 -17.15 -2.62 3.81
CA LEU A 115 -18.19 -2.55 4.82
C LEU A 115 -18.34 -3.86 5.61
N SER A 116 -17.70 -4.94 5.18
CA SER A 116 -17.76 -6.22 5.89
C SER A 116 -16.86 -6.20 7.12
N THR A 117 -17.31 -6.85 8.20
CA THR A 117 -16.51 -7.05 9.40
C THR A 117 -16.32 -8.55 9.66
N PRO A 118 -15.08 -9.06 9.75
CA PRO A 118 -13.82 -8.31 9.60
C PRO A 118 -13.62 -7.82 8.17
N GLN A 119 -13.03 -6.63 8.02
CA GLN A 119 -12.71 -6.03 6.72
C GLN A 119 -11.75 -6.95 5.97
N VAL A 120 -12.30 -7.71 5.03
CA VAL A 120 -11.49 -8.37 4.01
C VAL A 120 -11.23 -7.28 2.97
N PHE A 121 -9.97 -7.00 2.67
CA PHE A 121 -9.61 -6.05 1.60
C PHE A 121 -9.35 -6.85 0.33
N GLY A 122 -10.01 -6.47 -0.77
CA GLY A 122 -9.85 -7.16 -2.04
C GLY A 122 -8.41 -7.09 -2.55
N ASN A 123 -8.12 -7.84 -3.60
CA ASN A 123 -6.80 -7.84 -4.21
C ASN A 123 -6.94 -7.32 -5.63
N SER A 124 -6.29 -6.21 -5.96
CA SER A 124 -6.17 -5.78 -7.34
C SER A 124 -5.08 -6.57 -8.04
N THR A 125 -5.42 -7.12 -9.20
CA THR A 125 -4.46 -7.56 -10.21
C THR A 125 -4.63 -6.65 -11.42
N TRP A 126 -3.54 -6.04 -11.88
CA TRP A 126 -3.55 -5.16 -13.05
C TRP A 126 -2.90 -5.85 -14.24
N ALA A 127 -3.54 -5.78 -15.41
CA ALA A 127 -2.96 -6.25 -16.67
C ALA A 127 -2.71 -5.07 -17.60
N VAL A 128 -1.44 -4.82 -17.90
CA VAL A 128 -1.00 -3.79 -18.84
C VAL A 128 -0.83 -4.44 -20.21
N LYS A 129 -1.68 -4.05 -21.15
CA LYS A 129 -1.58 -4.49 -22.55
C LYS A 129 -0.57 -3.62 -23.29
N THR A 130 0.27 -4.27 -24.06
CA THR A 130 1.30 -3.65 -24.91
C THR A 130 1.14 -4.16 -26.34
N SER A 131 1.95 -3.65 -27.28
CA SER A 131 1.98 -4.17 -28.64
C SER A 131 2.56 -5.60 -28.77
N GLU A 132 3.27 -6.10 -27.75
CA GLU A 132 3.97 -7.41 -27.80
C GLU A 132 3.51 -8.40 -26.72
N GLY A 133 2.50 -8.03 -25.96
CA GLY A 133 1.88 -8.90 -24.96
C GLY A 133 1.37 -8.17 -23.74
N ILE A 134 1.16 -8.92 -22.66
CA ILE A 134 0.57 -8.46 -21.41
C ILE A 134 1.58 -8.58 -20.27
N ILE A 135 1.69 -7.53 -19.47
CA ILE A 135 2.41 -7.52 -18.20
C ILE A 135 1.38 -7.51 -17.08
N LEU A 136 1.46 -8.46 -16.16
CA LEU A 136 0.65 -8.49 -14.94
C LEU A 136 1.39 -7.80 -13.79
N ILE A 137 0.62 -7.14 -12.92
CA ILE A 137 1.06 -6.66 -11.61
C ILE A 137 0.18 -7.36 -10.56
N ASP A 138 0.83 -8.14 -9.70
CA ASP A 138 0.25 -9.13 -8.79
C ASP A 138 -0.52 -10.27 -9.49
N SER A 139 -0.82 -11.33 -8.72
CA SER A 139 -1.52 -12.53 -9.20
C SER A 139 -2.69 -12.95 -8.32
N GLY A 140 -2.91 -12.28 -7.20
CA GLY A 140 -3.97 -12.60 -6.26
C GLY A 140 -3.78 -13.96 -5.58
N MET A 141 -4.92 -14.52 -5.13
CA MET A 141 -4.99 -15.83 -4.48
C MET A 141 -5.04 -16.97 -5.50
N ASN A 142 -4.44 -18.11 -5.17
CA ASN A 142 -4.43 -19.32 -6.01
C ASN A 142 -5.82 -19.76 -6.48
N PHE A 143 -6.83 -19.74 -5.60
CA PHE A 143 -8.18 -20.20 -5.90
C PHE A 143 -8.92 -19.29 -6.89
N SER A 144 -8.49 -18.03 -6.99
CA SER A 144 -9.15 -17.00 -7.82
C SER A 144 -8.39 -16.69 -9.11
N ALA A 145 -7.09 -16.99 -9.17
CA ALA A 145 -6.19 -16.55 -10.24
C ALA A 145 -6.68 -16.99 -11.63
N LYS A 146 -7.10 -18.26 -11.79
CA LYS A 146 -7.64 -18.73 -13.08
C LYS A 146 -8.88 -17.91 -13.48
N GLU A 147 -9.85 -17.76 -12.59
CA GLU A 147 -11.11 -17.11 -12.95
C GLU A 147 -10.91 -15.61 -13.20
N LEU A 148 -10.25 -14.92 -12.28
CA LEU A 148 -10.09 -13.47 -12.35
C LEU A 148 -9.13 -13.04 -13.46
N ILE A 149 -8.03 -13.79 -13.69
CA ILE A 149 -7.02 -13.42 -14.69
C ILE A 149 -7.33 -14.07 -16.03
N THR A 150 -7.35 -15.40 -16.10
CA THR A 150 -7.50 -16.13 -17.38
C THR A 150 -8.86 -15.91 -18.00
N ASP A 151 -9.91 -16.22 -17.24
CA ASP A 151 -11.27 -16.09 -17.74
C ASP A 151 -11.68 -14.61 -17.81
N GLY A 152 -11.11 -13.77 -16.94
CA GLY A 152 -11.31 -12.32 -16.96
C GLY A 152 -10.75 -11.62 -18.20
N LEU A 153 -9.51 -11.92 -18.60
CA LEU A 153 -8.91 -11.41 -19.84
C LEU A 153 -9.73 -11.85 -21.07
N LYS A 154 -10.13 -13.13 -21.13
CA LYS A 154 -10.99 -13.64 -22.21
C LYS A 154 -12.32 -12.89 -22.29
N LYS A 155 -12.95 -12.63 -21.14
CA LYS A 155 -14.21 -11.88 -21.05
C LYS A 155 -14.06 -10.44 -21.57
N LEU A 156 -12.87 -9.86 -21.46
CA LEU A 156 -12.53 -8.53 -21.96
C LEU A 156 -12.02 -8.54 -23.41
N GLY A 157 -12.03 -9.70 -24.09
CA GLY A 157 -11.59 -9.85 -25.48
C GLY A 157 -10.07 -9.91 -25.65
N GLU A 158 -9.31 -10.12 -24.57
CA GLU A 158 -7.87 -10.30 -24.62
C GLU A 158 -7.50 -11.79 -24.60
N ASP A 159 -6.34 -12.12 -25.15
CA ASP A 159 -5.79 -13.48 -25.15
C ASP A 159 -4.82 -13.68 -23.98
N PRO A 160 -5.14 -14.52 -22.97
CA PRO A 160 -4.25 -14.81 -21.86
C PRO A 160 -2.90 -15.42 -22.28
N ALA A 161 -2.81 -16.07 -23.45
CA ALA A 161 -1.53 -16.59 -23.95
C ALA A 161 -0.52 -15.46 -24.29
N GLN A 162 -0.98 -14.20 -24.32
CA GLN A 162 -0.13 -13.03 -24.46
C GLN A 162 0.52 -12.57 -23.15
N ILE A 163 0.23 -13.18 -21.99
CA ILE A 163 0.93 -12.85 -20.74
C ILE A 163 2.41 -13.22 -20.87
N LYS A 164 3.30 -12.21 -20.78
CA LYS A 164 4.76 -12.37 -20.89
C LYS A 164 5.50 -12.17 -19.56
N TYR A 165 5.00 -11.27 -18.72
CA TYR A 165 5.61 -10.94 -17.45
C TYR A 165 4.58 -10.87 -16.32
N LEU A 166 5.01 -11.21 -15.12
CA LEU A 166 4.29 -11.01 -13.87
C LEU A 166 5.23 -10.32 -12.87
N ILE A 167 4.90 -9.08 -12.52
CA ILE A 167 5.57 -8.32 -11.46
C ILE A 167 4.82 -8.58 -10.16
N LEU A 168 5.50 -9.03 -9.10
CA LEU A 168 4.89 -9.19 -7.78
C LEU A 168 5.31 -8.02 -6.88
N THR A 169 4.34 -7.28 -6.37
CA THR A 169 4.60 -6.09 -5.54
C THR A 169 5.25 -6.44 -4.21
N HIS A 170 4.86 -7.56 -3.60
CA HIS A 170 5.51 -8.08 -2.40
C HIS A 170 5.20 -9.57 -2.14
N ALA A 171 5.97 -10.18 -1.24
CA ALA A 171 5.89 -11.60 -0.86
C ALA A 171 4.79 -11.96 0.16
N HIS A 172 3.55 -11.51 -0.06
CA HIS A 172 2.39 -11.99 0.72
C HIS A 172 1.45 -12.85 -0.11
N SER A 173 0.75 -13.77 0.55
CA SER A 173 -0.06 -14.79 -0.10
C SER A 173 -1.12 -14.23 -1.04
N ASP A 174 -1.72 -13.11 -0.64
CA ASP A 174 -2.73 -12.37 -1.40
C ASP A 174 -2.19 -11.67 -2.66
N ARG A 175 -0.87 -11.67 -2.86
CA ARG A 175 -0.20 -11.18 -4.08
C ARG A 175 0.29 -12.30 -4.96
N TYR A 176 0.95 -13.31 -4.39
CA TYR A 176 1.77 -14.25 -5.16
C TYR A 176 1.20 -15.67 -5.25
N TRP A 177 0.16 -16.05 -4.49
CA TRP A 177 -0.32 -17.44 -4.54
C TRP A 177 -0.87 -17.85 -5.93
N GLY A 178 -1.32 -16.90 -6.75
CA GLY A 178 -1.65 -17.14 -8.15
C GLY A 178 -0.44 -17.32 -9.08
N SER A 179 0.76 -16.91 -8.66
CA SER A 179 1.92 -16.71 -9.54
C SER A 179 2.45 -18.01 -10.14
N LYS A 180 2.47 -19.12 -9.38
CA LYS A 180 2.88 -20.42 -9.93
C LYS A 180 1.95 -20.90 -11.03
N TYR A 181 0.64 -20.72 -10.87
CA TYR A 181 -0.32 -21.02 -11.92
C TYR A 181 -0.02 -20.21 -13.20
N ILE A 182 0.25 -18.92 -13.06
CA ILE A 182 0.61 -18.05 -14.19
C ILE A 182 1.92 -18.49 -14.84
N GLN A 183 2.96 -18.78 -14.05
CA GLN A 183 4.26 -19.24 -14.53
C GLN A 183 4.15 -20.58 -15.26
N ASP A 184 3.42 -21.55 -14.70
CA ASP A 184 3.29 -22.89 -15.28
C ASP A 184 2.40 -22.89 -16.52
N THR A 185 1.34 -22.08 -16.55
CA THR A 185 0.36 -22.04 -17.65
C THR A 185 0.84 -21.19 -18.83
N TYR A 186 1.36 -20.00 -18.56
CA TYR A 186 1.70 -19.01 -19.59
C TYR A 186 3.18 -18.90 -19.87
N LYS A 187 4.03 -19.57 -19.07
CA LYS A 187 5.49 -19.44 -19.14
C LYS A 187 5.95 -17.99 -19.00
N ALA A 188 5.18 -17.19 -18.26
CA ALA A 188 5.48 -15.81 -17.99
C ALA A 188 6.73 -15.71 -17.11
N HIS A 189 7.55 -14.68 -17.37
CA HIS A 189 8.68 -14.36 -16.53
C HIS A 189 8.23 -13.64 -15.27
N LEU A 190 8.69 -14.13 -14.11
CA LEU A 190 8.32 -13.55 -12.82
C LEU A 190 9.41 -12.59 -12.34
N ILE A 191 9.00 -11.38 -11.98
CA ILE A 191 9.86 -10.32 -11.49
C ILE A 191 9.50 -10.04 -10.03
N VAL A 192 10.43 -10.36 -9.13
CA VAL A 192 10.34 -10.14 -7.68
C VAL A 192 11.68 -9.60 -7.22
N SER A 193 11.73 -8.76 -6.18
CA SER A 193 13.01 -8.36 -5.62
C SER A 193 13.76 -9.55 -4.99
N GLU A 194 15.06 -9.41 -4.82
CA GLU A 194 15.88 -10.48 -4.23
C GLU A 194 15.42 -10.83 -2.81
N ALA A 195 15.10 -9.82 -2.00
CA ALA A 195 14.70 -10.02 -0.62
C ALA A 195 13.33 -10.71 -0.50
N ASP A 196 12.41 -10.44 -1.42
CA ASP A 196 11.10 -11.09 -1.44
C ASP A 196 11.12 -12.47 -2.12
N TRP A 197 12.07 -12.73 -3.04
CA TRP A 197 12.38 -14.10 -3.45
C TRP A 197 12.80 -14.96 -2.26
N HIS A 198 13.66 -14.43 -1.40
CA HIS A 198 14.04 -15.10 -0.16
C HIS A 198 12.85 -15.26 0.80
N GLY A 199 12.01 -14.23 0.95
CA GLY A 199 10.78 -14.29 1.73
C GLY A 199 9.83 -15.42 1.29
N ILE A 200 9.60 -15.56 -0.03
CA ILE A 200 8.80 -16.64 -0.60
C ILE A 200 9.42 -18.00 -0.27
N GLU A 201 10.74 -18.14 -0.44
CA GLU A 201 11.48 -19.38 -0.17
C GLU A 201 11.28 -19.85 1.27
N ILE A 202 11.48 -18.96 2.25
CA ILE A 202 11.44 -19.32 3.68
C ILE A 202 10.04 -19.29 4.30
N SER A 203 9.03 -18.78 3.59
CA SER A 203 7.66 -18.72 4.09
C SER A 203 7.10 -20.10 4.46
N PRO A 204 6.17 -20.20 5.42
CA PRO A 204 5.47 -21.44 5.74
C PRO A 204 4.42 -21.85 4.70
N ASP A 205 4.27 -21.07 3.62
CA ASP A 205 3.23 -21.31 2.61
C ASP A 205 3.42 -22.64 1.89
N PRO A 206 2.33 -23.27 1.39
CA PRO A 206 2.41 -24.54 0.68
C PRO A 206 3.43 -24.48 -0.47
N THR A 207 4.34 -25.46 -0.51
CA THR A 207 5.39 -25.54 -1.55
C THR A 207 4.78 -25.59 -2.94
N GLU A 208 3.58 -26.17 -3.09
CA GLU A 208 2.82 -26.26 -4.33
C GLU A 208 2.32 -24.91 -4.85
N LEU A 209 2.37 -23.84 -4.05
CA LEU A 209 2.02 -22.47 -4.47
C LEU A 209 3.24 -21.60 -4.77
N LYS A 210 4.44 -22.03 -4.35
CA LYS A 210 5.67 -21.25 -4.53
C LYS A 210 6.11 -21.32 -6.00
N PRO A 211 6.23 -20.17 -6.69
CA PRO A 211 6.78 -20.15 -8.04
C PRO A 211 8.27 -20.48 -8.03
N LYS A 212 8.80 -20.87 -9.18
CA LYS A 212 10.24 -20.98 -9.39
C LYS A 212 10.84 -19.57 -9.46
N LYS A 213 11.92 -19.33 -8.71
CA LYS A 213 12.73 -18.11 -8.82
C LYS A 213 13.15 -17.87 -10.27
N ASP A 214 12.97 -16.63 -10.73
CA ASP A 214 13.25 -16.21 -12.10
C ASP A 214 14.00 -14.86 -12.09
N MET A 215 13.37 -13.77 -12.50
CA MET A 215 14.02 -12.47 -12.60
C MET A 215 14.04 -11.73 -11.27
N VAL A 216 15.14 -11.02 -11.02
CA VAL A 216 15.33 -10.19 -9.83
C VAL A 216 15.07 -8.73 -10.17
N ALA A 217 14.09 -8.11 -9.51
CA ALA A 217 13.82 -6.69 -9.62
C ALA A 217 14.97 -5.88 -8.97
N THR A 218 15.46 -4.88 -9.68
CA THR A 218 16.42 -3.91 -9.17
C THR A 218 15.82 -2.51 -9.13
N ASP A 219 16.43 -1.63 -8.33
CA ASP A 219 15.90 -0.29 -8.15
C ASP A 219 16.04 0.56 -9.42
N GLY A 220 14.93 1.16 -9.87
CA GLY A 220 14.86 1.89 -11.14
C GLY A 220 14.86 1.00 -12.39
N MET A 221 14.67 -0.31 -12.23
CA MET A 221 14.61 -1.26 -13.34
C MET A 221 13.53 -0.85 -14.34
N LYS A 222 13.90 -0.84 -15.63
CA LYS A 222 12.95 -0.63 -16.73
C LYS A 222 12.56 -1.97 -17.33
N LEU A 223 11.26 -2.27 -17.33
CA LEU A 223 10.70 -3.40 -18.06
C LEU A 223 10.02 -2.86 -19.32
N THR A 224 10.59 -3.16 -20.48
CA THR A 224 9.99 -2.79 -21.78
C THR A 224 9.44 -4.04 -22.45
N LEU A 225 8.19 -3.97 -22.90
CA LEU A 225 7.54 -4.95 -23.75
C LEU A 225 6.81 -4.18 -24.85
N GLY A 226 7.22 -4.37 -26.11
CA GLY A 226 6.72 -3.59 -27.23
C GLY A 226 6.82 -2.07 -27.00
N ASP A 227 5.69 -1.40 -27.15
CA ASP A 227 5.55 0.06 -27.09
C ASP A 227 5.45 0.65 -25.67
N THR A 228 5.60 -0.16 -24.63
CA THR A 228 5.34 0.24 -23.24
C THR A 228 6.52 -0.11 -22.34
N THR A 229 6.97 0.87 -21.53
CA THR A 229 8.03 0.69 -20.53
C THR A 229 7.50 1.01 -19.13
N LEU A 230 7.44 0.00 -18.26
CA LEU A 230 7.19 0.17 -16.83
C LEU A 230 8.52 0.44 -16.10
N THR A 231 8.46 1.19 -15.00
CA THR A 231 9.63 1.41 -14.13
C THR A 231 9.35 0.86 -12.73
N ILE A 232 10.25 0.03 -12.22
CA ILE A 232 10.13 -0.67 -10.95
C ILE A 232 11.11 -0.07 -9.96
N TYR A 233 10.65 0.18 -8.73
CA TYR A 233 11.44 0.72 -7.64
C TYR A 233 11.37 -0.20 -6.43
N VAL A 234 12.51 -0.44 -5.79
CA VAL A 234 12.55 -1.21 -4.55
C VAL A 234 12.15 -0.26 -3.41
N THR A 235 11.08 -0.60 -2.70
CA THR A 235 10.41 0.24 -1.69
C THR A 235 10.11 -0.59 -0.44
N PRO A 236 11.14 -1.07 0.28
CA PRO A 236 10.99 -2.02 1.37
C PRO A 236 10.26 -1.41 2.58
N GLY A 237 9.75 -2.28 3.45
CA GLY A 237 9.19 -1.93 4.75
C GLY A 237 7.84 -2.60 5.04
N HIS A 238 7.03 -2.90 4.03
CA HIS A 238 5.87 -3.78 4.21
C HIS A 238 6.32 -5.25 4.27
N THR A 239 7.18 -5.62 3.32
CA THR A 239 8.08 -6.77 3.33
C THR A 239 9.52 -6.27 3.13
N PRO A 240 10.56 -7.09 3.36
CA PRO A 240 11.96 -6.71 3.12
C PRO A 240 12.25 -6.31 1.68
N GLY A 241 11.45 -6.80 0.73
CA GLY A 241 11.66 -6.65 -0.70
C GLY A 241 10.49 -6.04 -1.47
N THR A 242 9.55 -5.36 -0.81
CA THR A 242 8.42 -4.70 -1.48
C THR A 242 8.91 -3.82 -2.65
N ILE A 243 8.20 -3.84 -3.77
CA ILE A 243 8.46 -3.00 -4.94
C ILE A 243 7.22 -2.17 -5.33
N SER A 244 7.48 -0.98 -5.86
CA SER A 244 6.47 -0.06 -6.38
C SER A 244 6.72 0.18 -7.88
N VAL A 245 5.67 0.49 -8.64
CA VAL A 245 5.73 0.50 -10.11
C VAL A 245 5.12 1.77 -10.69
N LEU A 246 5.77 2.35 -11.70
CA LEU A 246 5.20 3.37 -12.57
C LEU A 246 4.75 2.74 -13.89
N VAL A 247 3.51 3.04 -14.30
CA VAL A 247 2.82 2.38 -15.42
C VAL A 247 2.32 3.44 -16.41
N PRO A 248 2.82 3.48 -17.66
CA PRO A 248 2.26 4.36 -18.69
C PRO A 248 0.83 3.94 -19.08
N LEU A 249 -0.09 4.89 -19.10
CA LEU A 249 -1.50 4.67 -19.36
C LEU A 249 -2.00 5.51 -20.54
N LYS A 250 -2.98 4.99 -21.28
CA LYS A 250 -3.54 5.61 -22.48
C LYS A 250 -5.06 5.78 -22.33
N ASP A 251 -5.57 6.98 -22.57
CA ASP A 251 -7.00 7.27 -22.67
C ASP A 251 -7.26 8.07 -23.95
N GLY A 252 -7.49 7.36 -25.05
CA GLY A 252 -7.47 7.89 -26.40
C GLY A 252 -6.13 8.58 -26.72
N ASN A 253 -6.21 9.89 -26.98
CA ASN A 253 -5.02 10.72 -27.24
C ASN A 253 -4.33 11.20 -25.95
N GLN A 254 -4.96 11.05 -24.78
CA GLN A 254 -4.37 11.43 -23.51
C GLN A 254 -3.37 10.37 -23.03
N ARG A 255 -2.36 10.83 -22.29
CA ARG A 255 -1.33 9.99 -21.67
C ARG A 255 -1.30 10.31 -20.19
N HIS A 256 -1.37 9.26 -19.40
CA HIS A 256 -1.36 9.31 -17.94
C HIS A 256 -0.23 8.43 -17.42
N LEU A 257 0.11 8.60 -16.14
CA LEU A 257 1.09 7.77 -15.47
C LEU A 257 0.51 7.25 -14.16
N GLY A 258 0.31 5.93 -14.13
CA GLY A 258 -0.11 5.18 -12.95
C GLY A 258 1.03 4.98 -11.97
N ALA A 259 0.75 5.15 -10.68
CA ALA A 259 1.64 4.80 -9.58
C ALA A 259 1.02 3.68 -8.74
N VAL A 260 1.73 2.55 -8.64
CA VAL A 260 1.42 1.43 -7.76
C VAL A 260 2.33 1.53 -6.54
N TRP A 261 1.76 1.77 -5.36
CA TRP A 261 2.48 1.65 -4.09
C TRP A 261 2.38 0.21 -3.58
N GLY A 262 3.53 -0.45 -3.42
CA GLY A 262 3.59 -1.89 -3.27
C GLY A 262 3.22 -2.47 -1.91
N GLY A 263 3.05 -1.68 -0.84
CA GLY A 263 2.86 -2.24 0.50
C GLY A 263 2.25 -1.28 1.53
N ILE A 264 1.06 -1.60 2.04
CA ILE A 264 0.20 -0.64 2.76
C ILE A 264 0.51 -0.47 4.24
N ASN A 265 1.07 -1.46 4.94
CA ASN A 265 1.32 -1.32 6.38
C ASN A 265 2.61 -2.02 6.80
N PRO A 266 3.45 -1.41 7.65
CA PRO A 266 4.61 -2.08 8.19
C PRO A 266 4.19 -3.04 9.31
N ASN A 267 4.72 -4.26 9.27
CA ASN A 267 4.57 -5.26 10.33
C ASN A 267 5.94 -5.87 10.59
N LEU A 268 6.27 -6.20 11.83
CA LEU A 268 7.51 -6.92 12.15
C LEU A 268 7.46 -8.35 11.59
N TYR A 269 6.26 -8.96 11.61
CA TYR A 269 6.00 -10.27 11.04
C TYR A 269 4.83 -10.21 10.06
N GLY A 270 4.99 -10.82 8.90
CA GLY A 270 3.94 -10.94 7.89
C GLY A 270 4.00 -12.31 7.25
N HIS A 271 2.86 -13.01 7.17
CA HIS A 271 2.76 -14.31 6.48
C HIS A 271 3.83 -15.32 6.92
N GLY A 272 4.17 -15.34 8.21
CA GLY A 272 5.16 -16.24 8.79
C GLY A 272 6.62 -15.88 8.49
N VAL A 273 6.88 -14.71 7.92
CA VAL A 273 8.22 -14.19 7.63
C VAL A 273 8.50 -12.96 8.50
N ARG A 274 9.73 -12.85 8.99
CA ARG A 274 10.20 -11.69 9.74
C ARG A 274 10.68 -10.60 8.78
N ASN A 275 10.12 -9.40 8.89
CA ASN A 275 10.36 -8.30 7.94
C ASN A 275 11.54 -7.40 8.32
N GLY A 276 12.09 -7.54 9.53
CA GLY A 276 13.23 -6.74 9.98
C GLY A 276 13.66 -7.03 11.41
N PRO A 277 14.68 -6.30 11.91
CA PRO A 277 15.25 -6.57 13.23
C PRO A 277 14.37 -6.08 14.38
N THR A 278 13.63 -4.99 14.21
CA THR A 278 12.68 -4.43 15.18
C THR A 278 11.52 -3.77 14.43
N LEU A 279 10.35 -3.64 15.07
CA LEU A 279 9.21 -2.95 14.48
C LEU A 279 9.55 -1.50 14.11
N GLU A 280 10.28 -0.80 14.98
CA GLU A 280 10.74 0.57 14.73
C GLU A 280 11.60 0.65 13.45
N ALA A 281 12.54 -0.27 13.24
CA ALA A 281 13.38 -0.30 12.05
C ALA A 281 12.57 -0.55 10.77
N VAL A 282 11.56 -1.43 10.85
CA VAL A 282 10.63 -1.71 9.74
C VAL A 282 9.83 -0.44 9.39
N ILE A 283 9.23 0.22 10.38
CA ILE A 283 8.43 1.44 10.14
C ILE A 283 9.31 2.58 9.60
N LYS A 284 10.54 2.78 10.13
CA LYS A 284 11.48 3.77 9.58
C LYS A 284 11.80 3.52 8.11
N THR A 285 12.06 2.26 7.76
CA THR A 285 12.33 1.84 6.38
C THR A 285 11.13 2.11 5.48
N TRP A 286 9.94 1.72 5.96
CA TRP A 286 8.68 1.89 5.24
C TRP A 286 8.36 3.37 4.98
N SER A 287 8.42 4.22 6.02
CA SER A 287 8.19 5.67 5.89
C SER A 287 9.20 6.33 4.93
N ALA A 288 10.48 5.97 5.02
CA ALA A 288 11.51 6.46 4.10
C ALA A 288 11.25 6.02 2.64
N SER A 289 10.83 4.76 2.43
CA SER A 289 10.43 4.24 1.13
C SER A 289 9.23 5.00 0.57
N THR A 290 8.23 5.32 1.41
CA THR A 290 7.07 6.11 0.98
C THR A 290 7.47 7.53 0.59
N ALA A 291 8.28 8.21 1.41
CA ALA A 291 8.76 9.56 1.10
C ALA A 291 9.54 9.58 -0.23
N ARG A 292 10.40 8.57 -0.44
CA ARG A 292 11.16 8.41 -1.69
C ARG A 292 10.24 8.16 -2.89
N PHE A 293 9.30 7.23 -2.79
CA PHE A 293 8.40 6.91 -3.90
C PHE A 293 7.43 8.05 -4.21
N MET A 294 6.99 8.81 -3.20
CA MET A 294 6.19 10.02 -3.37
C MET A 294 6.93 11.08 -4.18
N ASP A 295 8.21 11.32 -3.90
CA ASP A 295 9.06 12.22 -4.68
C ASP A 295 9.24 11.72 -6.13
N ILE A 296 9.52 10.43 -6.30
CA ILE A 296 9.65 9.79 -7.63
C ILE A 296 8.36 9.95 -8.44
N ALA A 297 7.21 9.59 -7.88
CA ALA A 297 5.91 9.66 -8.54
C ALA A 297 5.54 11.10 -8.90
N ASN A 298 5.77 12.05 -7.99
CA ASN A 298 5.51 13.46 -8.26
C ASN A 298 6.40 14.01 -9.38
N LYS A 299 7.71 13.73 -9.35
CA LYS A 299 8.67 14.15 -10.38
C LYS A 299 8.38 13.53 -11.74
N ALA A 300 7.94 12.27 -11.76
CA ALA A 300 7.55 11.58 -12.99
C ALA A 300 6.20 12.06 -13.54
N GLY A 301 5.44 12.85 -12.76
CA GLY A 301 4.13 13.35 -13.16
C GLY A 301 3.02 12.32 -13.05
N ALA A 302 3.13 11.37 -12.11
CA ALA A 302 2.07 10.41 -11.84
C ALA A 302 0.78 11.12 -11.43
N ASP A 303 -0.31 10.76 -12.10
CA ASP A 303 -1.64 11.35 -11.95
C ASP A 303 -2.74 10.31 -11.77
N VAL A 304 -2.39 9.02 -11.74
CA VAL A 304 -3.32 7.92 -11.47
C VAL A 304 -2.76 7.08 -10.33
N TYR A 305 -3.55 6.84 -9.29
CA TYR A 305 -3.21 5.84 -8.27
C TYR A 305 -3.77 4.49 -8.69
N LEU A 306 -2.92 3.46 -8.73
CA LEU A 306 -3.29 2.09 -9.04
C LEU A 306 -3.13 1.25 -7.78
N THR A 307 -4.20 1.17 -6.99
CA THR A 307 -4.15 0.45 -5.72
C THR A 307 -3.90 -1.05 -5.91
N ILE A 308 -3.20 -1.65 -4.94
CA ILE A 308 -3.09 -3.11 -4.78
C ILE A 308 -4.28 -3.68 -3.99
N HIS A 309 -5.01 -2.86 -3.23
CA HIS A 309 -6.25 -3.24 -2.56
C HIS A 309 -7.37 -2.25 -2.89
N PRO A 310 -8.43 -2.68 -3.58
CA PRO A 310 -9.44 -1.80 -4.17
C PRO A 310 -10.33 -1.09 -3.13
N GLY A 311 -10.24 -1.48 -1.85
CA GLY A 311 -10.96 -0.84 -0.74
C GLY A 311 -10.32 0.46 -0.21
N TYR A 312 -9.10 0.81 -0.62
CA TYR A 312 -8.40 2.00 -0.09
C TYR A 312 -8.59 3.28 -0.89
N ASP A 313 -8.96 3.19 -2.16
CA ASP A 313 -9.06 4.33 -3.09
C ASP A 313 -10.38 4.34 -3.87
N MET A 314 -11.37 3.56 -3.43
CA MET A 314 -12.64 3.36 -4.14
C MET A 314 -12.48 2.84 -5.57
N ALA A 315 -11.47 2.02 -5.86
CA ALA A 315 -11.24 1.50 -7.21
C ALA A 315 -12.47 0.79 -7.79
N LEU A 316 -13.24 0.05 -6.98
CA LEU A 316 -14.44 -0.64 -7.48
C LEU A 316 -15.54 0.34 -7.88
N GLU A 317 -15.74 1.42 -7.12
CA GLU A 317 -16.70 2.48 -7.45
C GLU A 317 -16.28 3.22 -8.72
N LYS A 318 -14.98 3.56 -8.83
CA LYS A 318 -14.42 4.16 -10.05
C LYS A 318 -14.60 3.24 -11.26
N ILE A 319 -14.37 1.94 -11.11
CA ILE A 319 -14.61 0.94 -12.17
C ILE A 319 -16.08 0.90 -12.55
N ARG A 320 -17.01 0.87 -11.59
CA ARG A 320 -18.46 0.89 -11.86
C ARG A 320 -18.90 2.18 -12.57
N ALA A 321 -18.19 3.29 -12.40
CA ALA A 321 -18.50 4.55 -13.04
C ALA A 321 -18.05 4.61 -14.51
N LEU A 322 -17.03 3.86 -14.92
CA LEU A 322 -16.45 3.93 -16.27
C LEU A 322 -17.46 3.76 -17.43
N PRO A 323 -18.41 2.80 -17.39
CA PRO A 323 -19.39 2.63 -18.47
C PRO A 323 -20.34 3.84 -18.64
N TYR A 324 -20.42 4.71 -17.63
CA TYR A 324 -21.28 5.90 -17.64
C TYR A 324 -20.53 7.18 -18.01
N ARG A 325 -19.20 7.11 -18.19
CA ARG A 325 -18.36 8.25 -18.59
C ARG A 325 -18.69 8.67 -20.03
N LYS A 326 -19.02 9.94 -20.25
CA LYS A 326 -19.26 10.48 -21.60
C LYS A 326 -17.96 10.95 -22.25
N PRO A 327 -17.89 11.05 -23.58
CA PRO A 327 -16.74 11.65 -24.26
C PRO A 327 -16.44 13.06 -23.72
N GLY A 328 -15.21 13.28 -23.26
CA GLY A 328 -14.76 14.55 -22.68
C GLY A 328 -14.93 14.68 -21.17
N ASP A 329 -15.67 13.77 -20.50
CA ASP A 329 -15.74 13.75 -19.04
C ASP A 329 -14.39 13.32 -18.43
N PRO A 330 -14.02 13.84 -17.25
CA PRO A 330 -12.83 13.40 -16.53
C PRO A 330 -12.81 11.89 -16.31
N HIS A 331 -11.64 11.30 -16.45
CA HIS A 331 -11.45 9.88 -16.14
C HIS A 331 -11.48 9.66 -14.62
N PRO A 332 -12.33 8.76 -14.05
CA PRO A 332 -12.50 8.60 -12.60
C PRO A 332 -11.22 8.28 -11.81
N PHE A 333 -10.23 7.67 -12.46
CA PHE A 333 -8.92 7.34 -11.87
C PHE A 333 -7.88 8.46 -11.96
N VAL A 334 -8.10 9.51 -12.77
CA VAL A 334 -7.11 10.57 -13.00
C VAL A 334 -7.27 11.65 -11.93
N SER A 335 -6.35 11.67 -10.98
CA SER A 335 -6.22 12.69 -9.95
C SER A 335 -4.80 12.70 -9.36
N LYS A 336 -3.97 13.66 -9.78
CA LYS A 336 -2.64 13.88 -9.17
C LYS A 336 -2.73 14.17 -7.67
N ASP A 337 -3.76 14.89 -7.25
CA ASP A 337 -4.01 15.17 -5.83
C ASP A 337 -4.26 13.88 -5.04
N GLU A 338 -5.03 12.93 -5.59
CA GLU A 338 -5.27 11.65 -4.91
C GLU A 338 -3.99 10.82 -4.76
N VAL A 339 -3.12 10.74 -5.78
CA VAL A 339 -1.83 10.04 -5.69
C VAL A 339 -1.01 10.58 -4.51
N MET A 340 -0.93 11.92 -4.40
CA MET A 340 -0.15 12.57 -3.34
C MET A 340 -0.80 12.40 -1.96
N ARG A 341 -2.12 12.49 -1.87
CA ARG A 341 -2.84 12.28 -0.60
C ARG A 341 -2.72 10.84 -0.12
N PHE A 342 -2.81 9.86 -1.01
CA PHE A 342 -2.62 8.45 -0.66
C PHE A 342 -1.25 8.23 -0.02
N LEU A 343 -0.18 8.68 -0.68
CA LEU A 343 1.19 8.53 -0.18
C LEU A 343 1.46 9.38 1.07
N THR A 344 0.79 10.53 1.20
CA THR A 344 0.85 11.34 2.43
C THR A 344 0.26 10.57 3.61
N ILE A 345 -0.89 9.92 3.46
CA ILE A 345 -1.51 9.14 4.54
C ILE A 345 -0.57 8.00 4.97
N ILE A 346 -0.04 7.24 4.02
CA ILE A 346 0.94 6.17 4.27
C ILE A 346 2.11 6.69 5.12
N LYS A 347 2.78 7.75 4.64
CA LYS A 347 3.97 8.31 5.30
C LYS A 347 3.64 8.84 6.69
N GLU A 348 2.63 9.70 6.80
CA GLU A 348 2.32 10.41 8.04
C GLU A 348 1.78 9.45 9.11
N CYS A 349 0.97 8.45 8.75
CA CYS A 349 0.57 7.42 9.70
C CYS A 349 1.77 6.58 10.20
N GLY A 350 2.77 6.30 9.33
CA GLY A 350 4.02 5.64 9.74
C GLY A 350 4.84 6.48 10.71
N ASP A 351 4.99 7.77 10.43
CA ASP A 351 5.71 8.70 11.31
C ASP A 351 4.97 8.91 12.65
N ALA A 352 3.63 8.91 12.64
CA ALA A 352 2.82 8.91 13.86
C ALA A 352 3.07 7.66 14.71
N GLN A 353 3.17 6.49 14.07
CA GLN A 353 3.48 5.24 14.76
C GLN A 353 4.88 5.26 15.37
N LEU A 354 5.89 5.79 14.66
CA LEU A 354 7.24 5.95 15.19
C LEU A 354 7.27 6.89 16.40
N ALA A 355 6.57 8.03 16.32
CA ALA A 355 6.47 8.97 17.43
C ALA A 355 5.85 8.30 18.66
N THR A 356 4.87 7.41 18.46
CA THR A 356 4.24 6.63 19.54
C THR A 356 5.22 5.62 20.17
N LEU A 357 6.00 4.89 19.37
CA LEU A 357 6.98 3.91 19.89
C LEU A 357 8.14 4.55 20.67
N GLY A 358 8.58 5.74 20.28
CA GLY A 358 9.63 6.48 21.02
C GLY A 358 9.17 7.05 22.37
N SER A 359 7.89 6.84 22.73
CA SER A 359 7.25 7.35 23.95
C SER A 359 7.21 6.34 25.09
N SER A 360 7.44 5.06 24.78
CA SER A 360 7.26 3.90 25.66
C SER A 360 8.60 3.30 26.06
#